data_AF-A0A951G5I9-F1
#
_entry.id   AF-A0A951G5I9-F1
#
_cell.length_a   1.000
_cell.length_b   1.000
_cell.length_c   1.000
_cell.angle_alpha   90.00
_cell.angle_beta   90.00
_cell.angle_gamma   90.00
#
_symmetry.space_group_name_H-M   'P 1'
#
loop_
_entity.id
_entity.type
_entity.pdbx_description
1 polymer ?
#
loop_
_entity_poly.entity_id
_entity_poly.type
_entity_poly.pdbx_seq_one_letter_code
_entity_poly.pdbx_strand_id
1 'polypeptide(L)'
;MEAAPHPRELSGDKAARIVEAMRASVAARGIAGATFDHVAQQAGVSRGLLHYYFGTKERLLVEAVRRESEVRLERIEEGIEGAADAEDVLAALVHGFEDFLGEGPSAPVMLYEMLTLAQRNDEIAEELANLGRRTRAHLSDALARKRGTGVLALRVDPELAALFLFALADGVMVRRLSEPEIDIGPLIEQAIVAARAVLS
;
A
#
# COMPACT_ATOMS: atom_id res chain seq x y z
N MET A 1 21.45 19.56 -33.08
CA MET A 1 21.45 18.85 -31.79
C MET A 1 20.00 18.72 -31.39
N GLU A 2 19.41 17.58 -31.70
CA GLU A 2 17.98 17.30 -31.55
C GLU A 2 17.68 17.11 -30.06
N ALA A 3 16.80 17.94 -29.51
CA ALA A 3 16.43 17.89 -28.10
C ALA A 3 15.74 16.55 -27.80
N ALA A 4 16.25 15.84 -26.79
CA ALA A 4 15.61 14.63 -26.29
C ALA A 4 14.14 14.93 -25.90
N PRO A 5 13.19 14.02 -26.19
CA PRO A 5 11.81 14.26 -25.81
C PRO A 5 11.71 14.31 -24.29
N HIS A 6 11.13 15.39 -23.77
CA HIS A 6 10.71 15.48 -22.37
C HIS A 6 9.87 14.24 -22.01
N PRO A 7 10.08 13.61 -20.83
CA PRO A 7 9.13 12.66 -20.28
C PRO A 7 7.85 13.46 -20.00
N ARG A 8 6.93 13.46 -20.95
CA ARG A 8 5.63 14.11 -20.78
C ARG A 8 4.93 13.38 -19.66
N GLU A 9 4.53 14.18 -18.67
CA GLU A 9 3.49 13.86 -17.69
C GLU A 9 2.51 12.86 -18.28
N LEU A 10 2.27 11.82 -17.50
CA LEU A 10 1.13 10.93 -17.63
C LEU A 10 -0.03 11.76 -18.21
N SER A 11 -0.56 11.40 -19.37
CA SER A 11 -1.93 11.79 -19.66
C SER A 11 -2.72 11.08 -18.56
N GLY A 12 -2.93 11.77 -17.42
CA GLY A 12 -3.15 11.13 -16.11
C GLY A 12 -4.28 10.11 -16.15
N ASP A 13 -5.29 10.41 -16.95
CA ASP A 13 -6.42 9.54 -17.24
C ASP A 13 -6.03 8.18 -17.86
N LYS A 14 -5.10 8.13 -18.83
CA LYS A 14 -4.70 6.88 -19.50
C LYS A 14 -3.89 5.97 -18.59
N ALA A 15 -2.92 6.53 -17.87
CA ALA A 15 -2.11 5.74 -16.95
C ALA A 15 -2.95 5.22 -15.78
N ALA A 16 -3.83 6.06 -15.22
CA ALA A 16 -4.78 5.64 -14.20
C ALA A 16 -5.70 4.51 -14.69
N ARG A 17 -6.22 4.61 -15.92
CA ARG A 17 -7.02 3.53 -16.53
C ARG A 17 -6.24 2.23 -16.72
N ILE A 18 -4.96 2.30 -17.07
CA ILE A 18 -4.11 1.10 -17.19
C ILE A 18 -3.89 0.45 -15.83
N VAL A 19 -3.60 1.25 -14.79
CA VAL A 19 -3.45 0.77 -13.41
C VAL A 19 -4.74 0.13 -12.90
N GLU A 20 -5.88 0.78 -13.11
CA GLU A 20 -7.18 0.24 -12.72
C GLU A 20 -7.54 -1.04 -13.47
N ALA A 21 -7.21 -1.11 -14.77
CA ALA A 21 -7.38 -2.33 -15.55
C ALA A 21 -6.50 -3.47 -15.05
N MET A 22 -5.27 -3.18 -14.60
CA MET A 22 -4.41 -4.17 -13.97
C MET A 22 -5.00 -4.68 -12.65
N ARG A 23 -5.42 -3.77 -11.78
CA ARG A 23 -6.03 -4.09 -10.48
C ARG A 23 -7.25 -5.00 -10.65
N ALA A 24 -8.18 -4.62 -11.53
CA ALA A 24 -9.37 -5.41 -11.83
C ALA A 24 -9.02 -6.76 -12.48
N SER A 25 -7.98 -6.81 -13.32
CA SER A 25 -7.51 -8.08 -13.89
C SER A 25 -6.93 -9.01 -12.82
N VAL A 26 -6.15 -8.49 -11.86
CA VAL A 26 -5.60 -9.29 -10.76
C VAL A 26 -6.72 -9.79 -9.86
N ALA A 27 -7.68 -8.92 -9.51
CA ALA A 27 -8.85 -9.30 -8.72
C ALA A 27 -9.68 -10.42 -9.36
N ALA A 28 -9.81 -10.41 -10.69
CA ALA A 28 -10.62 -11.40 -11.41
C ALA A 28 -9.87 -12.70 -11.76
N ARG A 29 -8.53 -12.65 -11.94
CA ARG A 29 -7.76 -13.73 -12.58
C ARG A 29 -6.45 -14.09 -11.87
N GLY A 30 -6.15 -13.46 -10.73
CA GLY A 30 -4.86 -13.53 -10.05
C GLY A 30 -3.72 -12.88 -10.84
N ILE A 31 -2.54 -12.74 -10.22
CA ILE A 31 -1.38 -12.12 -10.90
C ILE A 31 -0.98 -12.90 -12.15
N ALA A 32 -1.00 -14.24 -12.12
CA ALA A 32 -0.60 -15.05 -13.27
C ALA A 32 -1.50 -14.79 -14.50
N GLY A 33 -2.81 -14.68 -14.31
CA GLY A 33 -3.79 -14.42 -15.36
C GLY A 33 -3.86 -12.97 -15.86
N ALA A 34 -3.26 -12.03 -15.13
CA ALA A 34 -3.22 -10.62 -15.49
C ALA A 34 -2.14 -10.33 -16.55
N THR A 35 -2.48 -10.50 -17.83
CA THR A 35 -1.55 -10.28 -18.96
C THR A 35 -1.66 -8.87 -19.51
N PHE A 36 -0.55 -8.36 -20.07
CA PHE A 36 -0.53 -7.08 -20.78
C PHE A 36 -1.58 -6.97 -21.88
N ASP A 37 -1.87 -8.06 -22.60
CA ASP A 37 -2.90 -8.05 -23.65
C ASP A 37 -4.29 -7.83 -23.07
N HIS A 38 -4.59 -8.49 -21.97
CA HIS A 38 -5.88 -8.30 -21.31
C HIS A 38 -6.01 -6.91 -20.70
N VAL A 39 -4.96 -6.41 -20.04
CA VAL A 39 -4.96 -5.06 -19.47
C VAL A 39 -5.09 -3.99 -20.56
N ALA A 40 -4.38 -4.14 -21.69
CA ALA A 40 -4.48 -3.22 -22.82
C ALA A 40 -5.91 -3.19 -23.38
N GLN A 41 -6.51 -4.37 -23.58
CA GLN A 41 -7.90 -4.49 -24.02
C GLN A 41 -8.88 -3.81 -23.04
N GLN A 42 -8.72 -4.07 -21.74
CA GLN A 42 -9.62 -3.55 -20.72
C GLN A 42 -9.45 -2.03 -20.51
N ALA A 43 -8.23 -1.51 -20.58
CA ALA A 43 -7.97 -0.07 -20.48
C ALA A 43 -8.32 0.71 -21.76
N GLY A 44 -8.59 0.01 -22.88
CA GLY A 44 -8.88 0.61 -24.18
C GLY A 44 -7.66 1.29 -24.80
N VAL A 45 -6.48 0.69 -24.65
CA VAL A 45 -5.19 1.23 -25.13
C VAL A 45 -4.40 0.17 -25.91
N SER A 46 -3.36 0.59 -26.62
CA SER A 46 -2.45 -0.35 -27.28
C SER A 46 -1.45 -0.96 -26.30
N ARG A 47 -0.99 -2.18 -26.58
CA ARG A 47 0.10 -2.82 -25.82
C ARG A 47 1.38 -1.99 -25.81
N GLY A 48 1.67 -1.30 -26.92
CA GLY A 48 2.80 -0.38 -27.03
C GLY A 48 2.73 0.76 -26.00
N LEU A 49 1.52 1.21 -25.65
CA LEU A 49 1.32 2.25 -24.63
C LEU A 49 1.60 1.73 -23.22
N LEU A 50 1.28 0.46 -22.92
CA LEU A 50 1.64 -0.16 -21.63
C LEU A 50 3.17 -0.26 -21.48
N HIS A 51 3.86 -0.73 -22.52
CA HIS A 51 5.33 -0.78 -22.52
C HIS A 51 5.95 0.62 -22.42
N TYR A 52 5.35 1.63 -23.07
CA TYR A 52 5.80 3.02 -22.97
C TYR A 52 5.68 3.57 -21.54
N TYR A 53 4.56 3.34 -20.85
CA TYR A 53 4.36 3.89 -19.50
C TYR A 53 5.03 3.08 -18.40
N PHE A 54 4.97 1.76 -18.48
CA PHE A 54 5.31 0.87 -17.36
C PHE A 54 6.49 -0.05 -17.66
N GLY A 55 6.88 -0.22 -18.93
CA GLY A 55 7.96 -1.12 -19.33
C GLY A 55 7.57 -2.60 -19.23
N THR A 56 7.45 -3.13 -18.02
CA THR A 56 7.18 -4.55 -17.72
C THR A 56 5.85 -4.73 -16.99
N LYS A 57 5.36 -5.99 -16.97
CA LYS A 57 4.16 -6.35 -16.21
C LYS A 57 4.39 -6.18 -14.72
N GLU A 58 5.59 -6.51 -14.27
CA GLU A 58 6.07 -6.44 -12.91
C GLU A 58 6.03 -5.00 -12.39
N ARG A 59 6.54 -4.04 -13.16
CA ARG A 59 6.42 -2.62 -12.82
C ARG A 59 4.96 -2.16 -12.76
N LEU A 60 4.12 -2.59 -13.69
CA LEU A 60 2.68 -2.26 -13.64
C LEU A 60 1.97 -2.87 -12.42
N LEU A 61 2.35 -4.07 -11.98
CA LEU A 61 1.86 -4.65 -10.71
C LEU A 61 2.27 -3.77 -9.52
N VAL A 62 3.54 -3.36 -9.47
CA VAL A 62 4.05 -2.48 -8.40
C VAL A 62 3.30 -1.15 -8.41
N GLU A 63 3.08 -0.54 -9.58
CA GLU A 63 2.33 0.72 -9.66
C GLU A 63 0.88 0.56 -9.19
N ALA A 64 0.25 -0.59 -9.42
CA ALA A 64 -1.08 -0.88 -8.90
C ALA A 64 -1.10 -0.92 -7.36
N VAL A 65 -0.17 -1.66 -6.74
CA VAL A 65 -0.05 -1.71 -5.28
C VAL A 65 0.38 -0.37 -4.69
N ARG A 66 1.26 0.36 -5.37
CA ARG A 66 1.71 1.70 -4.97
C ARG A 66 0.53 2.65 -4.91
N ARG A 67 -0.30 2.69 -5.94
CA ARG A 67 -1.44 3.62 -6.01
C ARG A 67 -2.43 3.40 -4.87
N GLU A 68 -2.73 2.13 -4.53
CA GLU A 68 -3.57 1.79 -3.38
C GLU A 68 -2.92 2.20 -2.05
N SER A 69 -1.62 1.95 -1.92
CA SER A 69 -0.85 2.32 -0.73
C SER A 69 -0.83 3.84 -0.52
N GLU A 70 -0.63 4.62 -1.58
CA GLU A 70 -0.60 6.09 -1.54
C GLU A 70 -1.95 6.66 -1.11
N VAL A 71 -3.06 6.23 -1.72
CA VAL A 71 -4.41 6.71 -1.35
C VAL A 71 -4.73 6.42 0.12
N ARG A 72 -4.37 5.24 0.61
CA ARG A 72 -4.61 4.86 2.01
C ARG A 72 -3.75 5.68 2.97
N LEU A 73 -2.48 5.87 2.60
CA LEU A 73 -1.52 6.58 3.43
C LEU A 73 -1.83 8.08 3.50
N GLU A 74 -2.30 8.68 2.41
CA GLU A 74 -2.82 10.06 2.38
C GLU A 74 -3.96 10.22 3.39
N ARG A 75 -4.94 9.30 3.43
CA ARG A 75 -6.04 9.36 4.41
C ARG A 75 -5.57 9.21 5.85
N ILE A 76 -4.65 8.28 6.10
CA ILE A 76 -4.04 8.09 7.42
C ILE A 76 -3.32 9.38 7.83
N GLU A 77 -2.52 9.96 6.94
CA GLU A 77 -1.79 11.20 7.20
C GLU A 77 -2.74 12.36 7.49
N GLU A 78 -3.78 12.57 6.69
CA GLU A 78 -4.81 13.60 6.94
C GLU A 78 -5.45 13.43 8.33
N GLY A 79 -5.80 12.19 8.70
CA GLY A 79 -6.36 11.87 10.01
C GLY A 79 -5.37 12.12 11.14
N ILE A 80 -4.10 11.75 10.95
CA ILE A 80 -3.03 12.04 11.90
C ILE A 80 -2.86 13.55 12.02
N GLU A 81 -2.73 14.31 10.93
CA GLU A 81 -2.52 15.75 10.97
C GLU A 81 -3.62 16.50 11.72
N GLY A 82 -4.88 16.06 11.58
CA GLY A 82 -6.03 16.59 12.33
C GLY A 82 -6.09 16.20 13.82
N ALA A 83 -5.30 15.23 14.28
CA ALA A 83 -5.38 14.68 15.62
C ALA A 83 -4.98 15.67 16.74
N ALA A 84 -5.79 15.76 17.78
CA ALA A 84 -5.52 16.58 18.97
C ALA A 84 -4.76 15.79 20.05
N ASP A 85 -4.94 14.48 20.12
CA ASP A 85 -4.29 13.59 21.08
C ASP A 85 -3.89 12.23 20.45
N ALA A 86 -3.33 11.33 21.27
CA ALA A 86 -2.89 10.02 20.82
C ALA A 86 -4.06 9.08 20.43
N GLU A 87 -5.26 9.28 20.96
CA GLU A 87 -6.43 8.48 20.61
C GLU A 87 -6.95 8.85 19.23
N ASP A 88 -6.91 10.13 18.87
CA ASP A 88 -7.23 10.58 17.50
C ASP A 88 -6.26 9.97 16.47
N VAL A 89 -4.95 9.93 16.78
CA VAL A 89 -3.95 9.26 15.94
C VAL A 89 -4.24 7.78 15.82
N LEU A 90 -4.58 7.11 16.93
CA LEU A 90 -4.95 5.70 16.93
C LEU A 90 -6.20 5.45 16.09
N ALA A 91 -7.21 6.31 16.18
CA ALA A 91 -8.43 6.22 15.38
C ALA A 91 -8.14 6.36 13.88
N ALA A 92 -7.27 7.28 13.47
CA ALA A 92 -6.84 7.41 12.08
C ALA A 92 -6.15 6.14 11.55
N LEU A 93 -5.29 5.52 12.36
CA LEU A 93 -4.63 4.26 12.02
C LEU A 93 -5.61 3.10 11.92
N VAL A 94 -6.57 3.01 12.85
CA VAL A 94 -7.61 1.97 12.84
C VAL A 94 -8.51 2.12 11.62
N HIS A 95 -9.00 3.32 11.31
CA HIS A 95 -9.80 3.55 10.10
C HIS A 95 -9.03 3.20 8.82
N GLY A 96 -7.75 3.56 8.74
CA GLY A 96 -6.91 3.18 7.59
C GLY A 96 -6.75 1.65 7.46
N PHE A 97 -6.68 0.94 8.58
CA PHE A 97 -6.63 -0.52 8.60
C PHE A 97 -7.99 -1.16 8.26
N GLU A 98 -9.10 -0.61 8.73
CA GLU A 98 -10.46 -1.06 8.38
C GLU A 98 -10.76 -0.85 6.89
N ASP A 99 -10.34 0.27 6.32
CA ASP A 99 -10.39 0.53 4.87
C ASP A 99 -9.63 -0.58 4.11
N PHE A 100 -8.42 -0.92 4.56
CA PHE A 100 -7.63 -2.01 3.96
C PHE A 100 -8.32 -3.38 4.07
N LEU A 101 -9.03 -3.63 5.16
CA LEU A 101 -9.83 -4.84 5.36
C LEU A 101 -11.12 -4.84 4.52
N GLY A 102 -11.66 -3.67 4.20
CA GLY A 102 -12.92 -3.45 3.50
C GLY A 102 -12.82 -3.43 1.96
N GLU A 103 -11.63 -3.17 1.40
CA GLU A 103 -11.35 -3.18 -0.05
C GLU A 103 -11.49 -4.57 -0.73
N GLY A 104 -11.93 -5.58 0.02
CA GLY A 104 -12.02 -6.96 -0.42
C GLY A 104 -10.64 -7.63 -0.51
N PRO A 105 -10.57 -8.92 -0.82
CA PRO A 105 -9.31 -9.67 -0.83
C PRO A 105 -8.30 -9.15 -1.86
N SER A 106 -8.71 -8.34 -2.85
CA SER A 106 -7.88 -8.02 -4.02
C SER A 106 -6.54 -7.33 -3.69
N ALA A 107 -6.55 -6.27 -2.86
CA ALA A 107 -5.34 -5.51 -2.55
C ALA A 107 -4.39 -6.26 -1.60
N PRO A 108 -4.84 -6.80 -0.44
CA PRO A 108 -3.97 -7.62 0.40
C PRO A 108 -3.43 -8.86 -0.32
N VAL A 109 -4.27 -9.60 -1.05
CA VAL A 109 -3.83 -10.81 -1.77
C VAL A 109 -2.79 -10.46 -2.83
N MET A 110 -3.00 -9.38 -3.60
CA MET A 110 -2.02 -8.92 -4.58
C MET A 110 -0.67 -8.61 -3.93
N LEU A 111 -0.65 -7.91 -2.79
CA LEU A 111 0.58 -7.64 -2.05
C LEU A 111 1.29 -8.94 -1.61
N TYR A 112 0.57 -9.92 -1.05
CA TYR A 112 1.16 -11.19 -0.60
C TYR A 112 1.64 -12.08 -1.76
N GLU A 113 0.90 -12.12 -2.88
CA GLU A 113 1.36 -12.79 -4.10
C GLU A 113 2.67 -12.16 -4.60
N MET A 114 2.75 -10.82 -4.60
CA MET A 114 3.96 -10.11 -5.00
C MET A 114 5.14 -10.35 -4.06
N LEU A 115 4.92 -10.41 -2.73
CA LEU A 115 5.96 -10.77 -1.75
C LEU A 115 6.54 -12.16 -2.03
N THR A 116 5.69 -13.11 -2.45
CA THR A 116 6.12 -14.46 -2.84
C THR A 116 6.87 -14.44 -4.18
N LEU A 117 6.43 -13.64 -5.14
CA LEU A 117 7.10 -13.48 -6.43
C LEU A 117 8.48 -12.82 -6.30
N ALA A 118 8.64 -11.87 -5.39
CA ALA A 118 9.91 -11.20 -5.10
C ALA A 118 11.03 -12.18 -4.71
N GLN A 119 10.71 -13.35 -4.14
CA GLN A 119 11.72 -14.36 -3.79
C GLN A 119 12.44 -14.98 -5.00
N ARG A 120 11.95 -14.73 -6.21
CA ARG A 120 12.46 -15.29 -7.48
C ARG A 120 12.51 -14.27 -8.61
N ASN A 121 12.29 -12.99 -8.31
CA ASN A 121 12.29 -11.90 -9.27
C ASN A 121 12.87 -10.64 -8.62
N ASP A 122 14.12 -10.32 -8.97
CA ASP A 122 14.89 -9.22 -8.38
C ASP A 122 14.25 -7.85 -8.66
N GLU A 123 13.61 -7.67 -9.83
CA GLU A 123 12.93 -6.40 -10.17
C GLU A 123 11.73 -6.16 -9.25
N ILE A 124 10.90 -7.19 -9.02
CA ILE A 124 9.79 -7.09 -8.05
C ILE A 124 10.32 -6.87 -6.64
N ALA A 125 11.40 -7.56 -6.25
CA ALA A 125 11.98 -7.43 -4.92
C ALA A 125 12.48 -6.01 -4.64
N GLU A 126 13.21 -5.41 -5.60
CA GLU A 126 13.70 -4.03 -5.49
C GLU A 126 12.55 -3.04 -5.39
N GLU A 127 11.55 -3.16 -6.27
CA GLU A 127 10.40 -2.28 -6.32
C GLU A 127 9.50 -2.37 -5.08
N LEU A 128 9.22 -3.58 -4.57
CA LEU A 128 8.48 -3.75 -3.31
C LEU A 128 9.27 -3.21 -2.12
N ALA A 129 10.58 -3.42 -2.08
CA ALA A 129 11.41 -2.89 -1.01
C ALA A 129 11.44 -1.35 -1.04
N ASN A 130 11.47 -0.74 -2.24
CA ASN A 130 11.33 0.70 -2.42
C ASN A 130 9.97 1.20 -1.93
N LEU A 131 8.88 0.52 -2.31
CA LEU A 131 7.53 0.84 -1.86
C LEU A 131 7.41 0.77 -0.34
N GLY A 132 7.82 -0.34 0.28
CA GLY A 132 7.77 -0.53 1.72
C GLY A 132 8.61 0.50 2.49
N ARG A 133 9.78 0.89 1.96
CA ARG A 133 10.59 1.98 2.53
C ARG A 133 9.86 3.32 2.48
N ARG A 134 9.27 3.67 1.33
CA ARG A 134 8.53 4.94 1.14
C ARG A 134 7.31 5.03 2.05
N THR A 135 6.48 3.99 2.04
CA THR A 135 5.26 3.93 2.86
C THR A 135 5.59 4.04 4.36
N ARG A 136 6.65 3.37 4.80
CA ARG A 136 7.10 3.44 6.20
C ARG A 136 7.67 4.80 6.58
N ALA A 137 8.50 5.39 5.72
CA ALA A 137 9.06 6.72 5.96
C ALA A 137 7.95 7.79 6.09
N HIS A 138 6.93 7.71 5.25
CA HIS A 138 5.82 8.66 5.27
C HIS A 138 5.00 8.58 6.58
N LEU A 139 4.68 7.38 7.06
CA LEU A 139 4.04 7.22 8.38
C LEU A 139 4.97 7.67 9.51
N SER A 140 6.24 7.32 9.45
CA SER A 140 7.28 7.71 10.41
C SER A 140 7.38 9.24 10.54
N ASP A 141 7.38 9.97 9.42
CA ASP A 141 7.40 11.43 9.39
C ASP A 141 6.15 12.03 10.04
N ALA A 142 4.96 11.49 9.76
CA ALA A 142 3.71 11.95 10.38
C ALA A 142 3.72 11.75 11.90
N LEU A 143 4.18 10.59 12.37
CA LEU A 143 4.34 10.29 13.80
C LEU A 143 5.39 11.20 14.45
N ALA A 144 6.51 11.46 13.77
CA ALA A 144 7.56 12.36 14.24
C ALA A 144 7.06 13.80 14.40
N ARG A 145 6.25 14.30 13.44
CA ARG A 145 5.61 15.63 13.56
C ARG A 145 4.74 15.73 14.80
N LYS A 146 3.90 14.73 15.06
CA LYS A 146 3.02 14.71 16.26
C LYS A 146 3.76 14.53 17.57
N ARG A 147 4.89 13.81 17.55
CA ARG A 147 5.81 13.79 18.70
C ARG A 147 6.42 15.18 18.94
N GLY A 148 6.83 15.87 17.88
CA GLY A 148 7.40 17.22 17.95
C GLY A 148 6.44 18.27 18.52
N THR A 149 5.14 18.11 18.30
CA THR A 149 4.09 18.99 18.86
C THR A 149 3.62 18.55 20.25
N GLY A 150 4.16 17.46 20.82
CA GLY A 150 3.77 16.92 22.11
C GLY A 150 2.43 16.17 22.14
N VAL A 151 1.83 15.91 20.96
CA VAL A 151 0.57 15.14 20.83
C VAL A 151 0.84 13.65 21.09
N LEU A 152 2.00 13.15 20.66
CA LEU A 152 2.44 11.78 20.89
C LEU A 152 3.64 11.73 21.84
N ALA A 153 3.66 10.71 22.70
CA ALA A 153 4.78 10.38 23.57
C ALA A 153 5.40 9.03 23.17
N LEU A 154 5.85 8.94 21.91
CA LEU A 154 6.37 7.68 21.36
C LEU A 154 7.45 7.05 22.24
N ARG A 155 7.26 5.79 22.63
CA ARG A 155 8.22 5.02 23.46
C ARG A 155 9.49 4.64 22.71
N VAL A 156 9.40 4.61 21.39
CA VAL A 156 10.47 4.22 20.48
C VAL A 156 10.69 5.29 19.43
N ASP A 157 11.73 5.12 18.62
CA ASP A 157 11.96 5.95 17.45
C ASP A 157 10.75 5.88 16.47
N PRO A 158 10.33 6.99 15.84
CA PRO A 158 9.19 7.01 14.91
C PRO A 158 9.28 5.97 13.80
N GLU A 159 10.48 5.66 13.31
CA GLU A 159 10.70 4.68 12.25
C GLU A 159 10.40 3.26 12.73
N LEU A 160 10.78 2.95 13.98
CA LEU A 160 10.48 1.68 14.62
C LEU A 160 9.01 1.57 15.01
N ALA A 161 8.39 2.69 15.44
CA ALA A 161 6.95 2.75 15.70
C ALA A 161 6.16 2.42 14.42
N ALA A 162 6.48 3.09 13.30
CA ALA A 162 5.85 2.82 12.01
C ALA A 162 6.05 1.36 11.57
N LEU A 163 7.28 0.83 11.68
CA LEU A 163 7.57 -0.58 11.36
C LEU A 163 6.71 -1.55 12.19
N PHE A 164 6.59 -1.31 13.49
CA PHE A 164 5.79 -2.15 14.39
C PHE A 164 4.30 -2.09 14.06
N LEU A 165 3.76 -0.90 13.75
CA LEU A 165 2.36 -0.73 13.36
C LEU A 165 2.04 -1.49 12.06
N PHE A 166 2.91 -1.44 11.06
CA PHE A 166 2.76 -2.27 9.85
C PHE A 166 2.82 -3.76 10.17
N ALA A 167 3.76 -4.20 11.02
CA ALA A 167 3.89 -5.60 11.41
C ALA A 167 2.63 -6.13 12.14
N LEU A 168 1.99 -5.31 12.97
CA LEU A 168 0.70 -5.65 13.59
C LEU A 168 -0.41 -5.82 12.55
N ALA A 169 -0.53 -4.85 11.63
CA ALA A 169 -1.53 -4.89 10.56
C ALA A 169 -1.34 -6.12 9.64
N ASP A 170 -0.10 -6.41 9.25
CA ASP A 170 0.25 -7.58 8.45
C ASP A 170 -0.09 -8.88 9.19
N GLY A 171 0.22 -8.97 10.49
CA GLY A 171 -0.08 -10.15 11.30
C GLY A 171 -1.57 -10.47 11.35
N VAL A 172 -2.43 -9.46 11.51
CA VAL A 172 -3.90 -9.62 11.44
C VAL A 172 -4.33 -10.06 10.04
N MET A 173 -3.77 -9.43 9.00
CA MET A 173 -4.15 -9.73 7.61
C MET A 173 -3.77 -11.15 7.18
N VAL A 174 -2.57 -11.61 7.54
CA VAL A 174 -2.14 -12.99 7.28
C VAL A 174 -3.13 -13.97 7.87
N ARG A 175 -3.53 -13.80 9.14
CA ARG A 175 -4.50 -14.70 9.79
C ARG A 175 -5.86 -14.69 9.12
N ARG A 176 -6.36 -13.51 8.76
CA ARG A 176 -7.62 -13.38 8.01
C ARG A 176 -7.59 -14.13 6.69
N LEU A 177 -6.46 -14.11 5.98
CA LEU A 177 -6.32 -14.77 4.69
C LEU A 177 -6.03 -16.27 4.80
N SER A 178 -5.29 -16.70 5.82
CA SER A 178 -4.86 -18.10 5.98
C SER A 178 -5.83 -18.98 6.77
N GLU A 179 -6.60 -18.38 7.68
CA GLU A 179 -7.50 -19.05 8.63
C GLU A 179 -8.87 -18.35 8.62
N PRO A 180 -9.65 -18.41 7.52
CA PRO A 180 -10.89 -17.63 7.37
C PRO A 180 -11.98 -17.95 8.39
N GLU A 181 -11.89 -19.09 9.07
CA GLU A 181 -12.76 -19.52 10.16
C GLU A 181 -12.42 -18.88 11.52
N ILE A 182 -11.22 -18.30 11.67
CA ILE A 182 -10.82 -17.69 12.94
C ILE A 182 -11.54 -16.36 13.13
N ASP A 183 -12.10 -16.16 14.32
CA ASP A 183 -12.58 -14.83 14.71
C ASP A 183 -11.36 -13.93 14.98
N ILE A 184 -11.10 -13.01 14.04
CA ILE A 184 -10.01 -12.03 14.15
C ILE A 184 -10.34 -10.84 15.05
N GLY A 185 -11.58 -10.70 15.52
CA GLY A 185 -12.00 -9.59 16.38
C GLY A 185 -11.12 -9.43 17.62
N PRO A 186 -10.94 -10.48 18.45
CA PRO A 186 -10.06 -10.42 19.62
C PRO A 186 -8.60 -10.09 19.27
N LEU A 187 -8.11 -10.52 18.11
CA LEU A 187 -6.76 -10.20 17.65
C LEU A 187 -6.62 -8.71 17.28
N ILE A 188 -7.63 -8.15 16.60
CA ILE A 188 -7.69 -6.72 16.29
C ILE A 188 -7.71 -5.89 17.57
N GLU A 189 -8.51 -6.28 18.57
CA GLU A 189 -8.55 -5.59 19.86
C GLU A 189 -7.16 -5.55 20.53
N GLN A 190 -6.43 -6.66 20.54
CA GLN A 190 -5.07 -6.70 21.09
C GLN A 190 -4.07 -5.91 20.25
N ALA A 191 -4.21 -5.90 18.93
CA ALA A 191 -3.39 -5.07 18.05
C ALA A 191 -3.60 -3.57 18.34
N ILE A 192 -4.84 -3.14 18.62
CA ILE A 192 -5.16 -1.76 19.01
C ILE A 192 -4.52 -1.41 20.36
N VAL A 193 -4.57 -2.31 21.34
CA VAL A 193 -3.90 -2.11 22.64
C VAL A 193 -2.38 -1.98 22.46
N ALA A 194 -1.77 -2.83 21.64
CA ALA A 194 -0.34 -2.78 21.35
C ALA A 194 0.05 -1.49 20.60
N ALA A 195 -0.75 -1.08 19.60
CA ALA A 195 -0.56 0.17 18.88
C ALA A 195 -0.61 1.38 19.81
N ARG A 196 -1.63 1.45 20.68
CA ARG A 196 -1.77 2.51 21.70
C ARG A 196 -0.53 2.62 22.59
N ALA A 197 0.01 1.48 23.03
CA ALA A 197 1.20 1.44 23.87
C ALA A 197 2.47 1.97 23.17
N VAL A 198 2.51 2.01 21.83
CA VAL A 198 3.61 2.61 21.07
C VAL A 198 3.42 4.12 20.88
N LEU A 199 2.17 4.57 20.84
CA LEU A 199 1.79 5.98 20.65
C LEU A 199 1.87 6.83 21.95
N SER A 200 1.90 6.18 23.12
CA SER A 200 1.84 6.80 24.46
C SER A 200 3.01 6.44 25.38
#